data_AF-I2FST7-F1
#
_entry.id   AF-I2FST7-F1
#
_cell.length_a   1.000
_cell.length_b   1.000
_cell.length_c   1.000
_cell.angle_alpha   90.00
_cell.angle_beta   90.00
_cell.angle_gamma   90.00
#
_symmetry.space_group_name_H-M   'P 1'
#
loop_
_entity.id
_entity.type
_entity.pdbx_description
1 polymer ?
#
loop_
_entity_poly.entity_id
_entity_poly.type
_entity_poly.pdbx_seq_one_letter_code
_entity_poly.pdbx_strand_id
1 'polypeptide(L)'
;MGAKNSWSGGMGEGWLVVDGTHVLLAWKPGMMSWENFSYKGFSSMNVTLVILPHSLHIVESVVGQPGSVQDSKVWTLGSNILKKPQLYLDKGKFIWVDGGYGHSAFAIGPFSDITAEKSCNLWLFNYSLSQVQVWIEHAIAYLKN
;
A
#
# COMPACT_ATOMS: atom_id res chain seq x y z
N MET A 1 23.31 -9.88 -20.93
CA MET A 1 23.73 -10.46 -19.64
C MET A 1 23.04 -9.68 -18.54
N GLY A 2 21.94 -10.21 -17.99
CA GLY A 2 21.18 -9.58 -16.91
C GLY A 2 21.26 -10.44 -15.66
N ALA A 3 21.49 -9.79 -14.51
CA ALA A 3 21.67 -10.43 -13.22
C ALA A 3 20.51 -11.40 -12.91
N LYS A 4 20.86 -12.65 -12.57
CA LYS A 4 19.90 -13.62 -12.03
C LYS A 4 19.66 -13.27 -10.55
N ASN A 5 18.58 -12.56 -10.28
CA ASN A 5 18.13 -12.32 -8.91
C ASN A 5 17.44 -13.60 -8.42
N SER A 6 18.13 -14.39 -7.58
CA SER A 6 17.63 -15.65 -7.03
C SER A 6 16.67 -15.38 -5.85
N TRP A 7 15.37 -15.31 -6.12
CA TRP A 7 14.31 -15.37 -5.11
C TRP A 7 13.18 -16.26 -5.62
N SER A 8 13.42 -17.57 -5.64
CA SER A 8 12.52 -18.56 -6.25
C SER A 8 11.56 -19.15 -5.23
N GLY A 9 10.26 -18.80 -5.37
CA GLY A 9 9.14 -19.55 -4.81
C GLY A 9 8.21 -18.72 -3.93
N GLY A 10 7.36 -17.88 -4.54
CA GLY A 10 6.26 -17.16 -3.86
C GLY A 10 6.54 -15.70 -3.50
N MET A 11 7.79 -15.35 -3.18
CA MET A 11 8.19 -13.99 -2.74
C MET A 11 8.60 -13.05 -3.89
N GLY A 12 9.22 -13.57 -4.95
CA GLY A 12 9.72 -12.77 -6.09
C GLY A 12 8.65 -12.25 -7.05
N GLU A 13 7.37 -12.56 -6.78
CA GLU A 13 6.24 -12.15 -7.62
C GLU A 13 5.54 -10.89 -7.11
N GLY A 14 5.82 -10.45 -5.89
CA GLY A 14 5.29 -9.20 -5.40
C GLY A 14 5.93 -8.01 -6.11
N TRP A 15 5.13 -7.29 -6.91
CA TRP A 15 5.61 -6.30 -7.88
C TRP A 15 5.47 -4.86 -7.37
N LEU A 16 4.37 -4.57 -6.70
CA LEU A 16 4.02 -3.24 -6.20
C LEU A 16 3.66 -3.33 -4.72
N VAL A 17 3.69 -2.19 -4.06
CA VAL A 17 3.24 -2.07 -2.68
C VAL A 17 2.31 -0.87 -2.56
N VAL A 18 1.26 -1.02 -1.78
CA VAL A 18 0.28 0.05 -1.51
C VAL A 18 0.41 0.48 -0.07
N ASP A 19 0.51 1.79 0.15
CA ASP A 19 0.41 2.37 1.48
C ASP A 19 -0.38 3.68 1.48
N GLY A 20 -1.06 3.92 2.59
CA GLY A 20 -1.97 5.05 2.80
C GLY A 20 -1.30 6.15 3.60
N THR A 21 -1.62 7.40 3.28
CA THR A 21 -0.99 8.53 3.94
C THR A 21 -1.85 9.78 3.97
N HIS A 22 -1.78 10.50 5.09
CA HIS A 22 -2.50 11.75 5.28
C HIS A 22 -1.63 12.96 4.91
N VAL A 23 -2.15 13.82 4.03
CA VAL A 23 -1.60 15.14 3.74
C VAL A 23 -2.34 16.16 4.60
N LEU A 24 -1.60 16.90 5.43
CA LEU A 24 -2.14 17.91 6.33
C LEU A 24 -2.73 19.08 5.54
N LEU A 25 -3.93 19.53 5.92
CA LEU A 25 -4.49 20.77 5.40
C LEU A 25 -3.99 21.96 6.23
N ALA A 26 -3.45 22.98 5.55
CA ALA A 26 -2.95 24.19 6.19
C ALA A 26 -4.06 24.96 6.95
N TRP A 27 -5.30 24.83 6.48
CA TRP A 27 -6.47 25.40 7.15
C TRP A 27 -7.59 24.36 7.20
N LYS A 28 -8.38 24.42 8.29
CA LYS A 28 -9.61 23.66 8.39
C LYS A 28 -10.56 24.11 7.28
N PRO A 29 -11.07 23.20 6.44
CA PRO A 29 -11.96 23.60 5.35
C PRO A 29 -13.27 24.17 5.93
N GLY A 30 -13.75 25.27 5.34
CA GLY A 30 -14.96 25.96 5.81
C GLY A 30 -16.25 25.14 5.62
N MET A 31 -16.24 24.20 4.66
CA MET A 31 -17.34 23.31 4.33
C MET A 31 -16.89 21.85 4.50
N MET A 32 -17.76 20.96 4.99
CA MET A 32 -17.45 19.52 5.22
C MET A 32 -16.21 19.31 6.11
N SER A 33 -16.06 20.19 7.11
CA SER A 33 -14.88 20.22 7.98
C SER A 33 -14.68 18.95 8.82
N TRP A 34 -15.78 18.25 9.13
CA TRP A 34 -15.75 16.97 9.86
C TRP A 34 -15.29 15.81 8.98
N GLU A 35 -15.63 15.81 7.69
CA GLU A 35 -15.26 14.74 6.76
C GLU A 35 -13.75 14.74 6.49
N ASN A 36 -13.12 15.90 6.53
CA ASN A 36 -11.67 16.02 6.41
C ASN A 36 -10.93 15.72 7.72
N PHE A 37 -11.65 15.55 8.83
CA PHE A 37 -11.05 15.25 10.13
C PHE A 37 -10.67 13.78 10.20
N SER A 38 -9.38 13.50 10.30
CA SER A 38 -8.88 12.12 10.40
C SER A 38 -8.99 11.58 11.82
N TYR A 39 -8.91 10.26 11.95
CA TYR A 39 -8.80 9.59 13.25
C TYR A 39 -7.54 10.00 14.03
N LYS A 40 -6.55 10.61 13.36
CA LYS A 40 -5.33 11.18 13.97
C LYS A 40 -5.54 12.58 14.56
N GLY A 41 -6.76 13.12 14.50
CA GLY A 41 -7.12 14.35 15.21
C GLY A 41 -6.80 15.65 14.46
N PHE A 42 -6.54 15.61 13.15
CA PHE A 42 -6.28 16.79 12.34
C PHE A 42 -7.00 16.75 10.99
N SER A 43 -7.21 17.93 10.39
CA SER A 43 -7.81 18.04 9.05
C SER A 43 -6.78 17.62 8.00
N SER A 44 -7.12 16.62 7.19
CA SER A 44 -6.24 16.07 6.16
C SER A 44 -7.01 15.60 4.94
N MET A 45 -6.29 15.44 3.83
CA MET A 45 -6.72 14.62 2.71
C MET A 45 -5.99 13.28 2.79
N ASN A 46 -6.74 12.21 2.53
CA ASN A 46 -6.17 10.88 2.41
C ASN A 46 -5.63 10.68 0.99
N VAL A 47 -4.42 10.13 0.91
CA VAL A 47 -3.70 9.79 -0.30
C VAL A 47 -3.21 8.36 -0.18
N THR A 48 -3.57 7.51 -1.13
CA THR A 48 -2.98 6.17 -1.26
C THR A 48 -1.93 6.19 -2.35
N LEU A 49 -0.75 5.66 -2.07
CA LEU A 49 0.36 5.56 -3.01
C LEU A 49 0.62 4.11 -3.37
N VAL A 50 0.93 3.89 -4.65
CA VAL A 50 1.38 2.60 -5.17
C VAL A 50 2.81 2.75 -5.64
N ILE A 51 3.70 1.99 -5.03
CA ILE A 51 5.14 2.20 -5.13
C ILE A 51 5.82 0.92 -5.59
N LEU A 52 6.85 1.06 -6.43
CA LEU A 52 7.79 -0.03 -6.75
C LEU A 52 8.76 -0.22 -5.58
N PRO A 53 8.75 -1.38 -4.89
CA PRO A 53 9.53 -1.57 -3.66
C PRO A 53 11.05 -1.48 -3.89
N HIS A 54 11.52 -1.79 -5.09
CA HIS A 54 12.96 -1.81 -5.41
C HIS A 54 13.55 -0.44 -5.78
N SER A 55 12.72 0.53 -6.20
CA SER A 55 13.17 1.84 -6.69
C SER A 55 12.49 3.03 -6.01
N LEU A 56 11.46 2.76 -5.21
CA LEU A 56 10.61 3.75 -4.56
C LEU A 56 9.89 4.70 -5.54
N HIS A 57 9.83 4.35 -6.83
CA HIS A 57 9.04 5.09 -7.80
C HIS A 57 7.55 4.89 -7.55
N ILE A 58 6.83 6.02 -7.53
CA ILE A 58 5.37 6.06 -7.45
C ILE A 58 4.81 5.70 -8.83
N VAL A 59 4.04 4.61 -8.90
CA VAL A 59 3.37 4.12 -10.12
C VAL A 59 1.97 4.70 -10.24
N GLU A 60 1.26 4.83 -9.12
CA GLU A 60 -0.06 5.42 -9.06
C GLU A 60 -0.21 6.19 -7.73
N SER A 61 -0.88 7.33 -7.77
CA SER A 61 -1.35 8.05 -6.59
C SER A 61 -2.86 8.25 -6.69
N VAL A 62 -3.56 7.83 -5.65
CA VAL A 62 -5.00 8.03 -5.51
C VAL A 62 -5.20 9.13 -4.49
N VAL A 63 -5.68 10.28 -4.96
CA VAL A 63 -5.80 11.51 -4.17
C VAL A 63 -7.24 12.01 -4.10
N GLY A 64 -7.50 12.91 -3.15
CA GLY A 64 -8.74 13.70 -3.10
C GLY A 64 -9.85 13.10 -2.24
N GLN A 65 -9.57 12.05 -1.49
CA GLN A 65 -10.52 11.55 -0.48
C GLN A 65 -10.36 12.31 0.85
N PRO A 66 -11.46 12.62 1.55
CA PRO A 66 -11.37 13.26 2.86
C PRO A 66 -10.59 12.41 3.89
N GLY A 67 -9.93 13.05 4.84
CA GLY A 67 -9.10 12.40 5.86
C GLY A 67 -9.85 11.43 6.80
N SER A 68 -11.19 11.46 6.84
CA SER A 68 -11.99 10.45 7.57
C SER A 68 -12.14 9.13 6.82
N VAL A 69 -11.87 9.09 5.51
CA VAL A 69 -12.00 7.88 4.68
C VAL A 69 -10.83 6.94 4.98
N GLN A 70 -11.13 5.65 5.15
CA GLN A 70 -10.10 4.60 5.33
C GLN A 70 -9.30 4.39 4.05
N ASP A 71 -7.99 4.16 4.17
CA ASP A 71 -7.06 4.01 3.04
C ASP A 71 -7.49 2.89 2.07
N SER A 72 -7.99 1.77 2.60
CA SER A 72 -8.50 0.65 1.81
C SER A 72 -9.68 1.05 0.91
N LYS A 73 -10.52 1.97 1.38
CA LYS A 73 -11.64 2.53 0.62
C LYS A 73 -11.16 3.53 -0.43
N VAL A 74 -10.17 4.38 -0.09
CA VAL A 74 -9.52 5.27 -1.06
C VAL A 74 -8.94 4.46 -2.21
N TRP A 75 -8.18 3.41 -1.89
CA TRP A 75 -7.61 2.48 -2.83
C TRP A 75 -8.66 1.82 -3.73
N THR A 76 -9.67 1.20 -3.13
CA THR A 76 -10.70 0.42 -3.86
C THR A 76 -11.52 1.29 -4.83
N LEU A 77 -11.83 2.53 -4.45
CA LEU A 77 -12.65 3.42 -5.27
C LEU A 77 -11.82 4.11 -6.37
N GLY A 78 -10.60 4.50 -6.06
CA GLY A 78 -9.82 5.40 -6.91
C GLY A 78 -8.83 4.68 -7.84
N SER A 79 -8.28 3.54 -7.46
CA SER A 79 -7.20 2.89 -8.20
C SER A 79 -7.61 2.45 -9.61
N ASN A 80 -6.81 2.82 -10.60
CA ASN A 80 -6.89 2.26 -11.95
C ASN A 80 -6.26 0.88 -12.04
N ILE A 81 -5.29 0.58 -11.18
CA ILE A 81 -4.67 -0.75 -11.10
C ILE A 81 -5.73 -1.79 -10.73
N LEU A 82 -6.60 -1.50 -9.76
CA LEU A 82 -7.72 -2.41 -9.43
C LEU A 82 -8.76 -2.51 -10.55
N LYS A 83 -9.00 -1.43 -11.29
CA LYS A 83 -9.95 -1.42 -12.42
C LYS A 83 -9.40 -2.19 -13.63
N LYS A 84 -8.08 -2.19 -13.84
CA LYS A 84 -7.41 -2.76 -15.01
C LYS A 84 -6.09 -3.47 -14.63
N PRO A 85 -6.13 -4.52 -13.79
CA PRO A 85 -4.92 -5.13 -13.22
C PRO A 85 -3.96 -5.67 -14.29
N GLN A 86 -4.48 -6.16 -15.42
CA GLN A 86 -3.69 -6.72 -16.52
C GLN A 86 -2.79 -5.68 -17.24
N LEU A 87 -3.01 -4.38 -17.04
CA LEU A 87 -2.13 -3.34 -17.60
C LEU A 87 -0.91 -3.07 -16.73
N TYR A 88 -0.96 -3.46 -15.46
CA TYR A 88 0.05 -3.09 -14.45
C TYR A 88 0.73 -4.30 -13.81
N LEU A 89 0.10 -5.48 -13.89
CA LEU A 89 0.58 -6.72 -13.31
C LEU A 89 0.69 -7.80 -14.38
N ASP A 90 1.90 -8.34 -14.53
CA ASP A 90 2.12 -9.56 -15.28
C ASP A 90 1.47 -10.76 -14.58
N LYS A 91 1.24 -11.83 -15.33
CA LYS A 91 0.63 -13.05 -14.80
C LYS A 91 1.47 -13.60 -13.64
N GLY A 92 0.82 -13.80 -12.49
CA GLY A 92 1.46 -14.29 -11.26
C GLY A 92 1.97 -13.18 -10.34
N LYS A 93 2.05 -11.93 -10.83
CA LYS A 93 2.42 -10.77 -10.01
C LYS A 93 1.27 -10.33 -9.13
N PHE A 94 1.61 -9.85 -7.94
CA PHE A 94 0.66 -9.31 -6.97
C PHE A 94 1.19 -8.03 -6.32
N ILE A 95 0.30 -7.37 -5.61
CA ILE A 95 0.53 -6.15 -4.86
C ILE A 95 0.59 -6.49 -3.38
N TRP A 96 1.64 -6.06 -2.70
CA TRP A 96 1.72 -6.12 -1.25
C TRP A 96 0.84 -5.02 -0.65
N VAL A 97 0.06 -5.38 0.35
CA VAL A 97 -0.81 -4.42 1.05
C VAL A 97 -0.71 -4.61 2.56
N ASP A 98 -1.07 -3.58 3.31
CA ASP A 98 -1.24 -3.74 4.75
C ASP A 98 -2.51 -4.56 5.08
N GLY A 99 -2.56 -5.14 6.29
CA GLY A 99 -3.70 -5.93 6.77
C GLY A 99 -5.03 -5.20 6.68
N GLY A 100 -5.05 -3.87 6.79
CA GLY A 100 -6.25 -3.05 6.65
C GLY A 100 -6.88 -3.03 5.25
N TYR A 101 -6.17 -3.47 4.21
CA TYR A 101 -6.66 -3.46 2.82
C TYR A 101 -7.36 -4.77 2.41
N GLY A 102 -7.17 -5.84 3.17
CA GLY A 102 -7.72 -7.16 2.86
C GLY A 102 -6.99 -7.88 1.71
N HIS A 103 -7.45 -9.09 1.41
CA HIS A 103 -6.87 -9.96 0.38
C HIS A 103 -7.75 -10.00 -0.87
N SER A 104 -7.13 -10.02 -2.05
CA SER A 104 -7.79 -10.20 -3.34
C SER A 104 -6.96 -11.06 -4.29
N ALA A 105 -7.45 -11.31 -5.50
CA ALA A 105 -6.70 -12.06 -6.51
C ALA A 105 -5.36 -11.40 -6.93
N PHE A 106 -5.20 -10.10 -6.66
CA PHE A 106 -4.03 -9.32 -7.08
C PHE A 106 -3.37 -8.56 -5.93
N ALA A 107 -3.92 -8.63 -4.71
CA ALA A 107 -3.41 -7.93 -3.54
C ALA A 107 -3.34 -8.89 -2.35
N ILE A 108 -2.17 -9.01 -1.74
CA ILE A 108 -1.91 -9.95 -0.66
C ILE A 108 -1.34 -9.17 0.52
N GLY A 109 -2.05 -9.23 1.64
CA GLY A 109 -1.63 -8.65 2.90
C GLY A 109 -0.94 -9.65 3.83
N PRO A 110 -0.60 -9.26 5.06
CA PRO A 110 -0.04 -10.18 6.04
C PRO A 110 -1.06 -11.27 6.39
N PHE A 111 -0.55 -12.46 6.72
CA PHE A 111 -1.34 -13.55 7.30
C PHE A 111 -1.37 -13.44 8.81
N SER A 112 -2.41 -13.97 9.47
CA SER A 112 -2.47 -13.98 10.94
C SER A 112 -1.31 -14.78 11.54
N ASP A 113 -0.84 -14.39 12.72
CA ASP A 113 0.31 -15.03 13.39
C ASP A 113 0.11 -16.54 13.58
N ILE A 114 -1.08 -16.97 13.99
CA ILE A 114 -1.44 -18.39 14.13
C ILE A 114 -1.28 -19.16 12.80
N THR A 115 -1.53 -18.49 11.67
CA THR A 115 -1.40 -19.08 10.33
C THR A 115 0.05 -19.06 9.87
N ALA A 116 0.76 -17.96 10.14
CA ALA A 116 2.16 -17.77 9.79
C ALA A 116 3.09 -18.72 10.55
N GLU A 117 2.87 -18.94 11.84
CA GLU A 117 3.65 -19.87 12.68
C GLU A 117 3.57 -21.32 12.20
N LYS A 118 2.46 -21.69 11.55
CA LYS A 118 2.26 -23.04 11.00
C LYS A 118 2.99 -23.28 9.69
N SER A 119 3.56 -22.25 9.07
CA SER A 119 4.22 -22.34 7.77
C SER A 119 5.39 -21.38 7.65
N CYS A 120 6.60 -21.94 7.55
CA CYS A 120 7.83 -21.18 7.34
C CYS A 120 7.72 -20.18 6.16
N ASN A 121 7.02 -20.56 5.09
CA ASN A 121 6.81 -19.68 3.93
C ASN A 121 5.94 -18.47 4.25
N LEU A 122 4.88 -18.64 5.06
CA LEU A 122 3.98 -17.55 5.44
C LEU A 122 4.63 -16.64 6.48
N TRP A 123 5.39 -17.21 7.41
CA TRP A 123 6.23 -16.44 8.33
C TRP A 123 7.24 -15.57 7.56
N LEU A 124 7.96 -16.16 6.60
CA LEU A 124 8.94 -15.43 5.79
C LEU A 124 8.27 -14.38 4.88
N PHE A 125 7.05 -14.63 4.41
CA PHE A 125 6.24 -13.65 3.69
C PHE A 125 5.94 -12.43 4.57
N ASN A 126 5.39 -12.65 5.77
CA ASN A 126 5.10 -11.56 6.72
C ASN A 126 6.36 -10.78 7.08
N TYR A 127 7.47 -11.47 7.35
CA TYR A 127 8.75 -10.83 7.65
C TYR A 127 9.22 -9.93 6.50
N SER A 128 9.13 -10.40 5.26
CA SER A 128 9.52 -9.64 4.07
C SER A 128 8.62 -8.43 3.86
N LEU A 129 7.31 -8.60 4.04
CA LEU A 129 6.34 -7.50 3.95
C LEU A 129 6.65 -6.40 4.96
N SER A 130 6.93 -6.76 6.21
CA SER A 130 7.29 -5.77 7.24
C SER A 130 8.56 -5.01 6.88
N GLN A 131 9.58 -5.66 6.31
CA GLN A 131 10.78 -4.95 5.82
C GLN A 131 10.42 -3.96 4.72
N VAL A 132 9.65 -4.39 3.72
CA VAL A 132 9.25 -3.53 2.60
C VAL A 132 8.40 -2.34 3.08
N GLN A 133 7.49 -2.56 4.02
CA GLN A 133 6.67 -1.50 4.62
C GLN A 133 7.53 -0.44 5.31
N VAL A 134 8.52 -0.83 6.13
CA VAL A 134 9.42 0.13 6.80
C VAL A 134 10.14 1.05 5.79
N TRP A 135 10.57 0.51 4.65
CA TRP A 135 11.21 1.31 3.60
C TRP A 135 10.24 2.29 2.95
N ILE A 136 8.99 1.88 2.74
CA ILE A 136 7.94 2.73 2.15
C ILE A 136 7.51 3.82 3.12
N GLU A 137 7.32 3.50 4.40
CA GLU A 137 7.02 4.48 5.44
C GLU A 137 8.08 5.58 5.49
N HIS A 138 9.37 5.20 5.40
CA HIS A 138 10.46 6.19 5.29
C HIS A 138 10.37 7.01 4.01
N ALA A 139 10.13 6.40 2.84
CA ALA A 139 9.98 7.12 1.58
C ALA A 139 8.82 8.13 1.62
N ILE A 140 7.68 7.73 2.20
CA ILE A 140 6.52 8.59 2.40
C ILE A 140 6.82 9.71 3.40
N ALA A 141 7.57 9.43 4.46
CA ALA A 141 8.01 10.45 5.39
C ALA A 141 8.89 11.51 4.69
N TYR A 142 9.77 11.10 3.77
CA TYR A 142 10.55 12.03 2.95
C TYR A 142 9.68 12.88 2.02
N LEU A 143 8.58 12.34 1.47
CA LEU A 143 7.67 13.11 0.59
C LEU A 143 6.89 14.21 1.32
N LYS A 144 6.80 14.14 2.66
CA LYS A 144 6.02 15.09 3.47
C LYS A 144 6.85 16.22 4.07
N ASN A 145 8.18 16.10 4.07
CA ASN A 145 9.12 17.08 4.61
C ASN A 145 9.62 18.01 3.51
#